data_AF-A0A6A0A6Y2-F1
#
_entry.id   AF-A0A6A0A6Y2-F1
#
_cell.length_a   1.000
_cell.length_b   1.000
_cell.length_c   1.000
_cell.angle_alpha   90.00
_cell.angle_beta   90.00
_cell.angle_gamma   90.00
#
_symmetry.space_group_name_H-M   'P 1'
#
loop_
_entity.id
_entity.type
_entity.pdbx_description
1 polymer ?
#
loop_
_entity_poly.entity_id
_entity_poly.type
_entity_poly.pdbx_seq_one_letter_code
_entity_poly.pdbx_strand_id
1 'polypeptide(L)'
;MLILTRSPNSASLWDASSESPVASYEPASSCLAATDGSRIFVAHPNAVDIYDTQHPTVWDLGSLAPVFSFGVKSVSRDSWPLLQWAADDSCLAVAVPHTAMVFSRAD
;
A
#
# COMPACT_ATOMS: atom_id res chain seq x y z
N MET A 1 -8.54 17.36 -3.75
CA MET A 1 -8.93 15.94 -3.99
C MET A 1 -7.65 15.15 -4.13
N LEU A 2 -7.47 14.06 -3.40
CA LEU A 2 -6.21 13.31 -3.47
C LEU A 2 -6.20 12.33 -4.64
N ILE A 3 -5.08 12.27 -5.36
CA ILE A 3 -4.82 11.31 -6.44
C ILE A 3 -3.58 10.51 -6.08
N LEU A 4 -3.71 9.19 -6.09
CA LEU A 4 -2.58 8.27 -5.94
C LEU A 4 -2.17 7.75 -7.33
N THR A 5 -0.93 8.02 -7.72
CA THR A 5 -0.36 7.58 -9.00
C THR A 5 0.76 6.59 -8.78
N ARG A 6 0.85 5.57 -9.63
CA ARG A 6 1.96 4.60 -9.63
C ARG A 6 2.84 4.80 -10.87
N SER A 7 4.14 4.93 -10.65
CA SER A 7 5.19 4.84 -11.67
C SER A 7 5.93 3.50 -11.55
N PRO A 8 6.84 3.14 -12.47
CA PRO A 8 7.55 1.86 -12.43
C PRO A 8 8.30 1.55 -11.12
N ASN A 9 8.73 2.57 -10.36
CA ASN A 9 9.46 2.38 -9.10
C ASN A 9 9.02 3.35 -7.98
N SER A 10 7.91 4.05 -8.16
CA SER A 10 7.43 5.02 -7.16
C SER A 10 5.90 5.07 -7.10
N ALA A 11 5.39 5.44 -5.93
CA ALA A 11 4.01 5.85 -5.76
C ALA A 11 4.00 7.30 -5.28
N SER A 12 3.15 8.12 -5.86
CA SER A 12 3.06 9.55 -5.50
C SER A 12 1.63 9.92 -5.20
N LEU A 13 1.46 10.65 -4.10
CA LEU A 13 0.19 11.22 -3.69
C LEU A 13 0.18 12.70 -4.08
N TRP A 14 -0.88 13.13 -4.75
CA TRP A 14 -1.06 14.48 -5.25
C TRP A 14 -2.32 15.07 -4.67
N ASP A 15 -2.31 16.36 -4.36
CA ASP A 15 -3.56 17.10 -4.20
C ASP A 15 -3.91 17.76 -5.52
N ALA A 16 -4.97 17.27 -6.16
CA ALA A 16 -5.47 17.80 -7.42
C ALA A 16 -5.98 19.24 -7.30
N SER A 17 -6.30 19.69 -6.09
CA SER A 17 -6.78 21.05 -5.86
C SER A 17 -5.66 22.08 -5.92
N SER A 18 -4.45 21.71 -5.49
CA SER A 18 -3.25 22.56 -5.53
C SER A 18 -2.27 22.18 -6.64
N GLU A 19 -2.55 21.10 -7.37
CA GLU A 19 -1.68 20.52 -8.40
C GLU A 19 -0.26 20.22 -7.90
N SER A 20 -0.13 19.92 -6.61
CA SER A 20 1.16 19.73 -5.95
C SER A 20 1.32 18.31 -5.39
N PRO A 21 2.54 17.75 -5.42
CA PRO A 21 2.81 16.50 -4.73
C PRO A 21 2.69 16.70 -3.21
N VAL A 22 2.00 15.78 -2.55
CA VAL A 22 1.83 15.71 -1.09
C VAL A 22 2.91 14.81 -0.50
N ALA A 23 3.14 13.65 -1.13
CA ALA A 23 4.14 12.67 -0.69
C ALA A 23 4.60 11.79 -1.87
N SER A 24 5.82 11.25 -1.76
CA SER A 24 6.35 10.24 -2.69
C SER A 24 6.95 9.07 -1.90
N TYR A 25 6.73 7.86 -2.39
CA TYR A 25 7.12 6.62 -1.76
C TYR A 25 7.96 5.81 -2.73
N GLU A 26 9.22 5.57 -2.37
CA GLU A 26 10.20 4.85 -3.18
C GLU A 26 11.02 3.89 -2.31
N PRO A 27 11.30 2.66 -2.78
CA PRO A 27 10.87 2.09 -4.05
C PRO A 27 9.44 1.55 -3.97
N ALA A 28 8.57 1.74 -4.96
CA ALA A 28 7.22 1.17 -4.96
C ALA A 28 6.95 0.26 -6.16
N SER A 29 6.33 -0.89 -5.92
CA SER A 29 5.89 -1.85 -6.96
C SER A 29 4.39 -1.75 -7.23
N SER A 30 3.57 -1.47 -6.21
CA SER A 30 2.11 -1.33 -6.29
C SER A 30 1.59 -0.40 -5.20
N CYS A 31 0.39 0.16 -5.37
CA CYS A 31 -0.25 1.00 -4.36
C CYS A 31 -1.78 1.03 -4.51
N LEU A 32 -2.50 1.26 -3.41
CA LEU A 32 -3.97 1.32 -3.36
C LEU A 32 -4.43 2.34 -2.31
N ALA A 33 -5.52 3.07 -2.59
CA ALA A 33 -6.18 3.92 -1.58
C ALA A 33 -7.29 3.15 -0.85
N ALA A 34 -7.46 3.41 0.44
CA ALA A 34 -8.63 2.97 1.20
C ALA A 34 -9.91 3.62 0.68
N THR A 35 -11.05 2.94 0.85
CA THR A 35 -12.35 3.42 0.34
C THR A 35 -12.82 4.69 1.05
N ASP A 36 -12.50 4.87 2.34
CA ASP A 36 -12.74 6.08 3.11
C ASP A 36 -11.79 7.24 2.77
N GLY A 37 -10.75 6.99 1.97
CA GLY A 37 -9.75 7.99 1.60
C GLY A 37 -8.87 8.46 2.75
N SER A 38 -8.84 7.75 3.89
CA SER A 38 -8.02 8.09 5.05
C SER A 38 -6.62 7.48 5.00
N ARG A 39 -6.47 6.39 4.24
CA ARG A 39 -5.23 5.60 4.21
C ARG A 39 -4.84 5.22 2.79
N ILE A 40 -3.55 4.98 2.60
CA ILE A 40 -3.02 4.35 1.40
C ILE A 40 -2.14 3.17 1.77
N PHE A 41 -2.04 2.23 0.85
CA PHE A 41 -1.14 1.10 0.92
C PHE A 41 -0.09 1.22 -0.17
N VAL A 42 1.17 0.98 0.18
CA VAL A 42 2.30 0.94 -0.76
C VAL A 42 3.03 -0.39 -0.61
N ALA A 43 3.23 -1.11 -1.71
CA ALA A 43 4.04 -2.33 -1.79
C ALA A 43 5.42 -2.02 -2.37
N HIS A 44 6.44 -2.75 -1.94
CA HIS A 44 7.83 -2.59 -2.36
C HIS A 44 8.33 -3.77 -3.24
N PRO A 45 9.39 -3.63 -4.06
CA PRO A 45 9.74 -4.61 -5.08
C PRO A 45 10.47 -5.89 -4.61
N ASN A 46 11.21 -5.87 -3.49
CA ASN A 46 12.39 -6.76 -3.36
C ASN A 46 12.52 -7.71 -2.13
N ALA A 47 11.51 -8.00 -1.28
CA ALA A 47 11.69 -9.11 -0.31
C ALA A 47 10.43 -9.72 0.34
N VAL A 48 10.47 -11.05 0.53
CA VAL A 48 10.49 -11.62 1.88
C VAL A 48 11.78 -12.41 2.07
N ASP A 49 12.60 -11.96 3.01
CA ASP A 49 12.82 -12.68 4.27
C ASP A 49 12.80 -11.64 5.41
N ILE A 50 12.49 -12.10 6.62
CA ILE A 50 12.34 -11.25 7.82
C ILE A 50 13.72 -10.65 8.14
N TYR A 51 13.72 -9.36 8.47
CA TYR A 51 14.85 -8.42 8.64
C TYR A 51 15.32 -7.76 7.34
N ASP A 52 14.60 -6.72 6.89
CA ASP A 52 15.11 -5.34 6.69
C ASP A 52 14.03 -4.46 6.02
N THR A 53 13.59 -3.42 6.74
CA THR A 53 12.92 -2.15 6.39
C THR A 53 11.99 -1.95 5.15
N GLN A 54 11.57 -2.94 4.36
CA GLN A 54 10.69 -2.72 3.18
C GLN A 54 9.43 -3.60 3.14
N HIS A 55 8.58 -3.41 4.15
CA HIS A 55 7.27 -4.06 4.25
C HIS A 55 6.20 -3.25 3.53
N PRO A 56 5.19 -3.89 2.91
CA PRO A 56 3.98 -3.18 2.57
C PRO A 56 3.45 -2.41 3.77
N THR A 57 3.21 -1.12 3.55
CA THR A 57 2.94 -0.17 4.63
C THR A 57 1.64 0.55 4.35
N VAL A 58 0.79 0.59 5.38
CA VAL A 58 -0.42 1.42 5.42
C VAL A 58 -0.03 2.76 5.99
N TRP A 59 -0.31 3.84 5.25
CA TRP A 59 -0.05 5.21 5.66
C TRP A 59 -1.35 5.92 5.97
N ASP A 60 -1.38 6.66 7.07
CA ASP A 60 -2.46 7.62 7.36
C ASP A 60 -2.24 8.90 6.56
N LEU A 61 -3.28 9.39 5.90
CA LEU A 61 -3.20 10.57 5.04
C LEU A 61 -3.33 11.90 5.80
N GLY A 62 -3.88 11.88 7.01
CA GLY A 62 -3.93 13.06 7.87
C GLY A 62 -2.56 13.37 8.47
N SER A 63 -1.83 12.35 8.91
CA SER A 63 -0.52 12.49 9.54
C SER A 63 0.67 12.20 8.62
N LEU A 64 0.43 11.60 7.45
CA LEU A 64 1.46 11.09 6.53
C LEU A 64 2.47 10.15 7.22
N ALA A 65 1.99 9.36 8.19
CA ALA A 65 2.81 8.46 8.98
C ALA A 65 2.44 6.99 8.73
N PRO A 66 3.39 6.05 8.83
CA PRO A 66 3.08 4.63 8.74
C PRO A 66 2.26 4.19 9.97
N VAL A 67 1.16 3.49 9.73
CA VAL A 67 0.26 2.96 10.76
C VAL A 67 0.53 1.48 11.00
N PHE A 68 0.82 0.74 9.92
CA PHE A 68 0.96 -0.71 9.98
C PHE A 68 1.87 -1.22 8.85
N SER A 69 2.65 -2.25 9.15
CA SER A 69 3.56 -2.91 8.21
C SER A 69 3.61 -4.42 8.48
N PHE A 70 3.66 -5.23 7.43
CA PHE A 70 3.76 -6.70 7.56
C PHE A 70 4.60 -7.31 6.43
N GLY A 71 5.13 -8.51 6.65
CA GLY A 71 5.90 -9.25 5.64
C GLY A 71 5.00 -10.10 4.73
N VAL A 72 5.24 -10.08 3.42
CA VAL A 72 4.52 -10.92 2.44
C VAL A 72 5.44 -11.49 1.38
N LYS A 73 5.47 -12.82 1.27
CA LYS A 73 6.43 -13.51 0.40
C LYS A 73 5.97 -13.53 -1.03
N SER A 74 6.74 -12.89 -1.90
CA SER A 74 6.53 -12.99 -3.34
C SER A 74 7.26 -14.21 -3.91
N VAL A 75 6.53 -15.02 -4.69
CA VAL A 75 7.12 -16.07 -5.53
C VAL A 75 6.95 -15.80 -7.03
N SER A 76 6.31 -14.69 -7.46
CA SER A 76 6.32 -14.22 -8.86
C SER A 76 6.01 -12.71 -9.01
N ARG A 77 6.44 -12.09 -10.12
CA ARG A 77 6.41 -10.62 -10.32
C ARG A 77 5.19 -10.09 -11.10
N ASP A 78 4.39 -10.94 -11.73
CA ASP A 78 3.57 -10.48 -12.87
C ASP A 78 2.18 -9.94 -12.54
N SER A 79 1.69 -9.95 -11.29
CA SER A 79 0.39 -9.36 -10.91
C SER A 79 0.21 -9.19 -9.40
N TRP A 80 1.20 -8.57 -8.75
CA TRP A 80 1.60 -9.02 -7.41
C TRP A 80 2.13 -7.92 -6.47
N PRO A 81 1.69 -7.86 -5.19
CA PRO A 81 0.57 -8.57 -4.55
C PRO A 81 -0.81 -8.07 -5.04
N LEU A 82 -1.86 -8.89 -4.90
CA LEU A 82 -3.24 -8.42 -5.05
C LEU A 82 -3.71 -7.79 -3.75
N LEU A 83 -4.21 -6.57 -3.86
CA LEU A 83 -4.64 -5.73 -2.76
C LEU A 83 -6.10 -5.35 -2.98
N GLN A 84 -6.94 -5.60 -1.99
CA GLN A 84 -8.35 -5.24 -2.07
C GLN A 84 -8.89 -4.85 -0.69
N TRP A 85 -9.41 -3.62 -0.60
CA TRP A 85 -10.24 -3.22 0.55
C TRP A 85 -11.63 -3.83 0.43
N ALA A 86 -12.20 -4.22 1.56
CA ALA A 86 -13.63 -4.50 1.65
C ALA A 86 -14.42 -3.22 1.28
N ALA A 87 -15.59 -3.39 0.67
CA ALA A 87 -16.42 -2.25 0.24
C ALA A 87 -16.92 -1.39 1.41
N ASP A 88 -17.00 -1.96 2.61
CA ASP A 88 -17.36 -1.30 3.86
C ASP A 88 -16.14 -0.80 4.65
N ASP A 89 -14.95 -0.94 4.07
CA ASP A 89 -13.66 -0.54 4.64
C ASP A 89 -13.25 -1.25 5.94
N SER A 90 -13.92 -2.35 6.28
CA SER A 90 -13.69 -3.07 7.53
C SER A 90 -12.36 -3.84 7.56
N CYS A 91 -11.88 -4.27 6.41
CA CYS A 91 -10.64 -5.04 6.29
C CYS A 91 -9.92 -4.85 4.95
N LEU A 92 -8.63 -5.16 4.96
CA LEU A 92 -7.76 -5.26 3.79
C LEU A 92 -7.45 -6.73 3.53
N ALA A 93 -7.81 -7.22 2.35
CA ALA A 93 -7.35 -8.50 1.85
C ALA A 93 -6.06 -8.31 1.05
N VAL A 94 -5.05 -9.11 1.42
CA VAL A 94 -3.77 -9.18 0.72
C VAL A 94 -3.54 -10.61 0.29
N ALA A 95 -3.58 -10.87 -1.00
CA ALA A 95 -3.40 -12.20 -1.54
C ALA A 95 -1.97 -12.41 -2.04
N VAL A 96 -1.35 -13.45 -1.48
CA VAL A 96 -0.04 -14.00 -1.84
C VAL A 96 -0.13 -15.39 -2.55
N PRO A 97 0.87 -16.05 -3.24
CA PRO A 97 0.52 -17.21 -4.05
C PRO A 97 0.28 -18.30 -3.03
N HIS A 98 -0.88 -18.94 -3.14
CA HIS A 98 -1.30 -19.97 -2.20
C HIS A 98 -1.59 -19.48 -0.77
N THR A 99 -1.67 -18.17 -0.48
CA THR A 99 -2.12 -17.67 0.83
C THR A 99 -2.86 -16.35 0.69
N ALA A 100 -3.94 -16.16 1.43
CA ALA A 100 -4.59 -14.86 1.57
C ALA A 100 -4.54 -14.45 3.04
N MET A 101 -4.17 -13.20 3.29
CA MET A 101 -4.19 -12.58 4.61
C MET A 101 -5.31 -11.55 4.61
N VAL A 102 -6.05 -11.46 5.71
CA VAL A 102 -7.09 -10.45 5.90
C VAL A 102 -6.74 -9.70 7.18
N PHE A 103 -6.58 -8.39 7.05
CA PHE A 103 -6.25 -7.51 8.17
C PHE A 103 -7.46 -6.66 8.52
N SER A 104 -7.84 -6.66 9.79
CA SER A 104 -8.84 -5.74 10.30
C SER A 104 -8.28 -4.32 10.35
N ARG A 105 -9.15 -3.31 10.48
CA ARG A 105 -8.73 -1.93 10.72
C ARG A 105 -7.96 -1.71 12.02
N ALA A 106 -8.07 -2.63 12.98
CA ALA A 106 -7.46 -2.56 14.29
C ALA A 106 -6.11 -3.29 14.39
N ASP A 107 -5.70 -3.98 13.33
CA ASP A 107 -4.42 -4.70 13.27
C ASP A 107 -3.23 -3.75 13.13
#